data_AF-A0A929EPX7-F1
#
_entry.id   AF-A0A929EPX7-F1
#
_cell.length_a   1.000
_cell.length_b   1.000
_cell.length_c   1.000
_cell.angle_alpha   90.00
_cell.angle_beta   90.00
_cell.angle_gamma   90.00
#
_symmetry.space_group_name_H-M   'P 1'
#
loop_
_entity.id
_entity.type
_entity.pdbx_description
1 polymer ?
#
loop_
_entity_poly.entity_id
_entity_poly.type
_entity_poly.pdbx_seq_one_letter_code
_entity_poly.pdbx_strand_id
1 'polypeptide(L)'
;MIVLKQGVSKEEEDHVRNILREEGCLIREMSTGDETVIGAVGKVSRDIRVFEQLPGVAKVMPVSRPYKLVSREMHPEDTVVQIGDVELGGPRIVVIAGPCAIENREQAMTIAREVKSAGAVLFRGGAFKPRTSPYSFQGLGEEGLKILAQIREETGLRIATEMTSPNQVDLMMKYVDVVQIGARNMQNFELLRSAGRIGKPVLLKRGLSATIEEWLMSAEYILSEGNEQVILCERGIRTFEPYTRNTLDLSAIPIIKNLSHLPVVIDPSHATGLREKVSPMARAAIAAGADGLMIEVHHDPSRALSDGPQSLYPEQFGQLMRDLYVIAPVVGKQLDFGYLDKATAAPILPSSRIGSQRRAVFAGEMQAFAHKAAMQFFGSGINIDSVSSFRTVYKEVKEGNSDFGVIPLENSLTGSIHENYDLLLEYDVRIVGEITLRIVHALIGHPETKFEDIKRVISHPQALEQCRDFLENQQGWELVAARDTATAVRRVKEEGNPGDVAIAAREAADLFELSILKEGIETNARNYTRFAVIAAHALDNGPKKKSSLVYATSNKPGALFDTLKIFSENGINLVKLESRPIHGKPWEYMFYVDLEADLESDELQGVMEELSENAEFLKILGCY
;
A
#
# COMPACT_ATOMS: atom_id res chain seq x y z
N MET A 1 9.04 -6.57 -30.83
CA MET A 1 7.67 -6.95 -30.44
C MET A 1 6.90 -7.35 -31.67
N ILE A 2 6.07 -8.37 -31.55
CA ILE A 2 5.18 -8.87 -32.59
C ILE A 2 3.78 -8.74 -32.05
N VAL A 3 2.96 -7.88 -32.63
CA VAL A 3 1.55 -7.72 -32.24
C VAL A 3 0.72 -8.63 -33.13
N LEU A 4 -0.14 -9.44 -32.53
CA LEU A 4 -1.02 -10.36 -33.24
C LEU A 4 -2.33 -9.68 -33.64
N LYS A 5 -3.02 -10.23 -34.64
CA LYS A 5 -4.35 -9.77 -35.06
C LYS A 5 -5.38 -10.11 -34.00
N GLN A 6 -6.40 -9.28 -33.83
CA GLN A 6 -7.55 -9.60 -33.00
C GLN A 6 -8.22 -10.89 -33.48
N GLY A 7 -8.49 -11.82 -32.56
CA GLY A 7 -9.09 -13.12 -32.86
C GLY A 7 -8.17 -14.10 -33.58
N VAL A 8 -6.84 -13.93 -33.48
CA VAL A 8 -5.86 -14.90 -34.00
C VAL A 8 -6.13 -16.30 -33.46
N SER A 9 -5.99 -17.31 -34.32
CA SER A 9 -6.18 -18.70 -33.89
C SER A 9 -4.98 -19.17 -33.04
N LYS A 10 -5.24 -20.08 -32.10
CA LYS A 10 -4.19 -20.66 -31.26
C LYS A 10 -3.10 -21.38 -32.06
N GLU A 11 -3.46 -21.94 -33.22
CA GLU A 11 -2.52 -22.59 -34.15
C GLU A 11 -1.58 -21.58 -34.82
N GLU A 12 -2.09 -20.44 -35.28
CA GLU A 12 -1.27 -19.36 -35.85
C GLU A 12 -0.35 -18.75 -34.78
N GLU A 13 -0.87 -18.57 -33.57
CA GLU A 13 -0.08 -18.08 -32.46
C GLU A 13 1.07 -19.04 -32.09
N ASP A 14 0.78 -20.34 -31.93
CA ASP A 14 1.80 -21.34 -31.64
C ASP A 14 2.81 -21.47 -32.79
N HIS A 15 2.39 -21.24 -34.04
CA HIS A 15 3.28 -21.19 -35.19
C HIS A 15 4.29 -20.03 -35.08
N VAL A 16 3.82 -18.81 -34.76
CA VAL A 16 4.69 -17.65 -34.54
C VAL A 16 5.67 -17.93 -33.39
N ARG A 17 5.19 -18.52 -32.28
CA ARG A 17 6.02 -18.88 -31.12
C ARG A 17 7.12 -19.88 -31.47
N ASN A 18 6.79 -20.91 -32.24
CA ASN A 18 7.76 -21.94 -32.63
C ASN A 18 8.87 -21.37 -33.50
N ILE A 19 8.55 -20.50 -34.47
CA ILE A 19 9.55 -19.84 -35.31
C ILE A 19 10.49 -18.97 -34.46
N LEU A 20 9.95 -18.23 -33.49
CA LEU A 20 10.78 -17.40 -32.60
C LEU A 20 11.69 -18.24 -31.70
N ARG A 21 11.21 -19.39 -31.21
CA ARG A 21 12.02 -20.34 -30.43
C ARG A 21 13.11 -20.99 -31.28
N GLU A 22 12.83 -21.33 -32.53
CA GLU A 22 13.84 -21.86 -33.49
C GLU A 22 14.97 -20.86 -33.74
N GLU A 23 14.65 -19.57 -33.77
CA GLU A 23 15.64 -18.47 -33.88
C GLU A 23 16.38 -18.19 -32.54
N GLY A 24 16.13 -18.99 -31.51
CA GLY A 24 16.77 -18.85 -30.19
C GLY A 24 16.29 -17.62 -29.41
N CYS A 25 15.13 -17.07 -29.72
CA CYS A 25 14.55 -15.95 -28.96
C CYS A 25 13.88 -16.46 -27.68
N LEU A 26 14.13 -15.75 -26.59
CA LEU A 26 13.26 -15.77 -25.42
C LEU A 26 11.97 -15.04 -25.79
N ILE A 27 10.84 -15.74 -25.70
CA ILE A 27 9.52 -15.19 -26.01
C ILE A 27 8.73 -14.93 -24.74
N ARG A 28 7.98 -13.83 -24.74
CA ARG A 28 7.09 -13.44 -23.65
C ARG A 28 5.77 -12.94 -24.23
N GLU A 29 4.68 -13.46 -23.70
CA GLU A 29 3.33 -13.08 -24.11
C GLU A 29 2.78 -12.04 -23.16
N MET A 30 2.08 -11.06 -23.72
CA MET A 30 1.54 -9.93 -23.00
C MET A 30 0.17 -9.63 -23.61
N SER A 31 -0.85 -9.54 -22.76
CA SER A 31 -2.18 -9.10 -23.17
C SER A 31 -2.31 -7.62 -22.82
N THR A 32 -2.53 -6.77 -23.81
CA THR A 32 -2.69 -5.32 -23.61
C THR A 32 -4.07 -4.93 -24.12
N GLY A 33 -5.06 -4.91 -23.22
CA GLY A 33 -6.47 -4.77 -23.61
C GLY A 33 -6.93 -5.93 -24.50
N ASP A 34 -7.37 -5.61 -25.72
CA ASP A 34 -7.83 -6.58 -26.72
C ASP A 34 -6.73 -7.08 -27.68
N GLU A 35 -5.48 -6.63 -27.52
CA GLU A 35 -4.34 -7.04 -28.35
C GLU A 35 -3.42 -8.04 -27.63
N THR A 36 -3.05 -9.13 -28.32
CA THR A 36 -2.00 -10.06 -27.87
C THR A 36 -0.66 -9.64 -28.46
N VAL A 37 0.33 -9.41 -27.61
CA VAL A 37 1.68 -8.99 -27.99
C VAL A 37 2.70 -10.05 -27.57
N ILE A 38 3.52 -10.49 -28.53
CA ILE A 38 4.68 -11.35 -28.29
C ILE A 38 5.95 -10.49 -28.27
N GLY A 39 6.53 -10.31 -27.09
CA GLY A 39 7.88 -9.83 -26.90
C GLY A 39 8.89 -10.93 -27.27
N ALA A 40 9.86 -10.63 -28.14
CA ALA A 40 10.92 -11.56 -28.51
C ALA A 40 12.30 -10.93 -28.26
N VAL A 41 13.11 -11.60 -27.43
CA VAL A 41 14.46 -11.17 -27.03
C VAL A 41 15.47 -12.21 -27.50
N GLY A 42 16.28 -11.84 -28.48
CA GLY A 42 17.31 -12.70 -29.04
C GLY A 42 17.90 -12.09 -30.30
N LYS A 43 18.95 -12.74 -30.84
CA LYS A 43 19.51 -12.39 -32.13
C LYS A 43 18.79 -13.19 -33.21
N VAL A 44 17.84 -12.56 -33.88
CA VAL A 44 17.14 -13.13 -35.03
C VAL A 44 18.02 -13.07 -36.26
N SER A 45 18.13 -14.18 -36.99
CA SER A 45 18.90 -14.28 -38.23
C SER A 45 18.07 -13.82 -39.44
N ARG A 46 16.74 -13.94 -39.35
CA ARG A 46 15.79 -13.53 -40.37
C ARG A 46 15.50 -12.03 -40.33
N ASP A 47 15.20 -11.47 -41.49
CA ASP A 47 14.73 -10.10 -41.63
C ASP A 47 13.39 -9.90 -40.90
N ILE A 48 13.22 -8.76 -40.23
CA ILE A 48 12.00 -8.41 -39.47
C ILE A 48 10.74 -8.54 -40.33
N ARG A 49 10.83 -8.21 -41.62
CA ARG A 49 9.72 -8.29 -42.59
C ARG A 49 9.21 -9.71 -42.80
N VAL A 50 10.01 -10.73 -42.51
CA VAL A 50 9.59 -12.14 -42.55
C VAL A 50 8.57 -12.42 -41.44
N PHE A 51 8.76 -11.81 -40.27
CA PHE A 51 7.83 -11.97 -39.13
C PHE A 51 6.53 -11.20 -39.35
N GLU A 52 6.57 -10.04 -40.02
CA GLU A 52 5.36 -9.28 -40.39
C GLU A 52 4.45 -10.04 -41.38
N GLN A 53 5.03 -10.97 -42.15
CA GLN A 53 4.30 -11.77 -43.13
C GLN A 53 3.70 -13.05 -42.55
N LEU A 54 4.00 -13.39 -41.28
CA LEU A 54 3.46 -14.59 -40.66
C LEU A 54 1.93 -14.48 -40.48
N PRO A 55 1.16 -15.55 -40.76
CA PRO A 55 -0.25 -15.62 -40.43
C PRO A 55 -0.48 -15.29 -38.94
N GLY A 56 -1.55 -14.55 -38.64
CA GLY A 56 -1.83 -14.08 -37.29
C GLY A 56 -1.05 -12.84 -36.82
N VAL A 57 0.00 -12.38 -37.52
CA VAL A 57 0.75 -11.17 -37.14
C VAL A 57 0.12 -9.90 -37.74
N ALA A 58 -0.11 -8.89 -36.90
CA ALA A 58 -0.62 -7.57 -37.30
C ALA A 58 0.51 -6.58 -37.61
N LYS A 59 1.53 -6.48 -36.75
CA LYS A 59 2.68 -5.59 -36.94
C LYS A 59 3.90 -6.10 -36.17
N VAL A 60 5.10 -5.78 -36.65
CA VAL A 60 6.35 -6.05 -35.92
C VAL A 60 7.10 -4.75 -35.66
N MET A 61 7.38 -4.48 -34.39
CA MET A 61 8.03 -3.26 -33.94
C MET A 61 9.40 -3.59 -33.35
N PRO A 62 10.52 -3.09 -33.91
CA PRO A 62 11.83 -3.25 -33.29
C PRO A 62 11.88 -2.44 -31.98
N VAL A 63 12.31 -3.08 -30.89
CA VAL A 63 12.63 -2.38 -29.64
C VAL A 63 14.03 -1.79 -29.81
N SER A 64 14.15 -0.47 -29.76
CA SER A 64 15.39 0.26 -30.07
C SER A 64 16.38 0.27 -28.90
N ARG A 65 15.90 0.06 -27.67
CA ARG A 65 16.71 0.08 -26.45
C ARG A 65 17.51 -1.22 -26.27
N PRO A 66 18.70 -1.16 -25.65
CA PRO A 66 19.54 -2.34 -25.46
C PRO A 66 18.95 -3.33 -24.43
N TYR A 67 18.19 -2.83 -23.46
CA TYR A 67 17.44 -3.62 -22.48
C TYR A 67 15.97 -3.75 -22.92
N LYS A 68 15.42 -4.96 -22.88
CA LYS A 68 14.11 -5.27 -23.45
C LYS A 68 13.14 -5.75 -22.36
N LEU A 69 13.49 -6.78 -21.61
CA LEU A 69 12.63 -7.39 -20.59
C LEU A 69 12.29 -6.41 -19.47
N VAL A 70 13.25 -5.57 -19.07
CA VAL A 70 13.05 -4.56 -18.02
C VAL A 70 12.29 -3.32 -18.51
N SER A 71 12.09 -3.18 -19.82
CA SER A 71 11.58 -1.93 -20.42
C SER A 71 10.07 -1.82 -20.31
N ARG A 72 9.58 -0.61 -20.02
CA ARG A 72 8.13 -0.32 -20.05
C ARG A 72 7.54 -0.43 -21.46
N GLU A 73 8.36 -0.23 -22.50
CA GLU A 73 7.96 -0.45 -23.90
C GLU A 73 7.55 -1.90 -24.16
N MET A 74 8.26 -2.87 -23.56
CA MET A 74 7.85 -4.27 -23.63
C MET A 74 6.75 -4.56 -22.62
N HIS A 75 6.88 -4.13 -21.37
CA HIS A 75 5.93 -4.43 -20.29
C HIS A 75 5.32 -3.13 -19.75
N PRO A 76 4.15 -2.68 -20.27
CA PRO A 76 3.59 -1.37 -19.93
C PRO A 76 3.16 -1.23 -18.46
N GLU A 77 2.62 -2.29 -17.89
CA GLU A 77 2.10 -2.32 -16.52
C GLU A 77 3.21 -2.34 -15.47
N ASP A 78 2.96 -1.78 -14.30
CA ASP A 78 3.92 -1.83 -13.20
C ASP A 78 4.08 -3.26 -12.65
N THR A 79 5.32 -3.67 -12.37
CA THR A 79 5.58 -4.91 -11.64
C THR A 79 5.42 -4.66 -10.14
N VAL A 80 4.55 -5.46 -9.52
CA VAL A 80 4.44 -5.56 -8.06
C VAL A 80 5.19 -6.80 -7.60
N VAL A 81 6.23 -6.62 -6.80
CA VAL A 81 7.07 -7.71 -6.30
C VAL A 81 6.49 -8.25 -5.00
N GLN A 82 6.13 -9.54 -5.00
CA GLN A 82 5.55 -10.22 -3.84
C GLN A 82 6.64 -10.73 -2.90
N ILE A 83 6.63 -10.27 -1.65
CA ILE A 83 7.57 -10.66 -0.61
C ILE A 83 6.76 -11.24 0.55
N GLY A 84 6.33 -12.49 0.39
CA GLY A 84 5.41 -13.12 1.32
C GLY A 84 4.03 -12.45 1.28
N ASP A 85 3.70 -11.68 2.31
CA ASP A 85 2.47 -10.89 2.46
C ASP A 85 2.66 -9.41 2.11
N VAL A 86 3.87 -8.99 1.75
CA VAL A 86 4.20 -7.60 1.41
C VAL A 86 4.29 -7.42 -0.10
N GLU A 87 3.59 -6.41 -0.62
CA GLU A 87 3.64 -5.99 -2.03
C GLU A 87 4.53 -4.75 -2.19
N LEU A 88 5.63 -4.86 -2.95
CA LEU A 88 6.51 -3.75 -3.26
C LEU A 88 6.28 -3.27 -4.70
N GLY A 89 5.88 -2.00 -4.85
CA GLY A 89 5.44 -1.41 -6.12
C GLY A 89 3.98 -1.00 -6.11
N GLY A 90 3.19 -1.57 -5.18
CA GLY A 90 1.78 -1.24 -4.97
C GLY A 90 1.53 0.12 -4.30
N PRO A 91 0.31 0.36 -3.77
CA PRO A 91 -0.06 1.64 -3.17
C PRO A 91 0.67 1.91 -1.85
N ARG A 92 1.11 0.87 -1.13
CA ARG A 92 1.87 1.00 0.12
C ARG A 92 3.35 1.30 -0.17
N ILE A 93 3.90 2.31 0.50
CA ILE A 93 5.35 2.53 0.57
C ILE A 93 5.97 1.43 1.42
N VAL A 94 6.90 0.69 0.83
CA VAL A 94 7.65 -0.35 1.56
C VAL A 94 8.89 0.27 2.20
N VAL A 95 8.98 0.21 3.52
CA VAL A 95 10.17 0.64 4.27
C VAL A 95 10.92 -0.59 4.76
N ILE A 96 12.16 -0.69 4.30
CA ILE A 96 13.16 -1.70 4.67
C ILE A 96 14.10 -1.07 5.69
N ALA A 97 14.10 -1.52 6.94
CA ALA A 97 14.87 -0.87 8.00
C ALA A 97 15.65 -1.87 8.85
N GLY A 98 16.79 -1.44 9.39
CA GLY A 98 17.62 -2.28 10.25
C GLY A 98 19.10 -1.88 10.22
N PRO A 99 19.97 -2.58 10.97
CA PRO A 99 21.36 -2.18 11.12
C PRO A 99 22.19 -2.50 9.89
N CYS A 100 23.32 -1.78 9.75
CA CYS A 100 24.27 -2.00 8.66
C CYS A 100 24.84 -3.44 8.62
N ALA A 101 25.09 -4.02 9.79
CA ALA A 101 25.58 -5.36 9.97
C ALA A 101 24.84 -6.03 11.14
N ILE A 102 24.72 -7.35 11.09
CA ILE A 102 24.28 -8.13 12.25
C ILE A 102 25.49 -8.33 13.14
N GLU A 103 25.45 -7.76 14.34
CA GLU A 103 26.58 -7.76 15.28
C GLU A 103 26.42 -8.88 16.32
N ASN A 104 25.20 -9.02 16.85
CA ASN A 104 24.78 -10.08 17.75
C ASN A 104 23.24 -10.16 17.78
N ARG A 105 22.70 -11.19 18.44
CA ARG A 105 21.25 -11.43 18.52
C ARG A 105 20.50 -10.31 19.24
N GLU A 106 21.03 -9.83 20.36
CA GLU A 106 20.37 -8.80 21.18
C GLU A 106 20.22 -7.50 20.39
N GLN A 107 21.30 -7.02 19.78
CA GLN A 107 21.32 -5.84 18.92
C GLN A 107 20.30 -5.94 17.80
N ALA A 108 20.31 -7.05 17.06
CA ALA A 108 19.43 -7.21 15.91
C ALA A 108 17.96 -7.32 16.31
N MET A 109 17.65 -8.05 17.38
CA MET A 109 16.27 -8.23 17.86
C MET A 109 15.69 -6.94 18.45
N THR A 110 16.48 -6.17 19.22
CA THR A 110 16.06 -4.87 19.73
C THR A 110 15.68 -3.94 18.57
N ILE A 111 16.56 -3.81 17.57
CA ILE A 111 16.28 -2.94 16.41
C ILE A 111 15.08 -3.45 15.62
N ALA A 112 14.92 -4.77 15.45
CA ALA A 112 13.79 -5.34 14.73
C ALA A 112 12.44 -4.96 15.35
N ARG A 113 12.34 -4.99 16.68
CA ARG A 113 11.12 -4.58 17.40
C ARG A 113 10.84 -3.08 17.24
N GLU A 114 11.87 -2.25 17.36
CA GLU A 114 11.77 -0.79 17.20
C GLU A 114 11.35 -0.38 15.78
N VAL A 115 11.94 -0.97 14.74
CA VAL A 115 11.58 -0.59 13.36
C VAL A 115 10.20 -1.14 12.98
N LYS A 116 9.81 -2.32 13.50
CA LYS A 116 8.47 -2.87 13.29
C LYS A 116 7.40 -1.98 13.92
N SER A 117 7.58 -1.57 15.18
CA SER A 117 6.61 -0.71 15.87
C SER A 117 6.44 0.63 15.15
N ALA A 118 7.50 1.14 14.53
CA ALA A 118 7.48 2.33 13.70
C ALA A 118 6.95 2.13 12.25
N GLY A 119 6.54 0.93 11.86
CA GLY A 119 5.85 0.64 10.59
C GLY A 119 6.73 0.06 9.47
N ALA A 120 7.98 -0.30 9.73
CA ALA A 120 8.77 -1.08 8.78
C ALA A 120 8.14 -2.47 8.59
N VAL A 121 8.21 -3.01 7.37
CA VAL A 121 7.68 -4.33 7.02
C VAL A 121 8.76 -5.31 6.61
N LEU A 122 9.93 -4.80 6.25
CA LEU A 122 11.12 -5.57 5.93
C LEU A 122 12.24 -5.19 6.89
N PHE A 123 12.95 -6.20 7.38
CA PHE A 123 14.17 -6.05 8.15
C PHE A 123 15.39 -6.25 7.28
N ARG A 124 16.35 -5.33 7.33
CA ARG A 124 17.64 -5.46 6.64
C ARG A 124 18.80 -5.62 7.61
N GLY A 125 19.75 -6.50 7.29
CA GLY A 125 20.95 -6.70 8.11
C GLY A 125 22.05 -7.43 7.35
N GLY A 126 23.27 -6.89 7.36
CA GLY A 126 24.38 -7.50 6.63
C GLY A 126 24.97 -8.68 7.40
N ALA A 127 24.69 -9.91 6.97
CA ALA A 127 25.33 -11.12 7.49
C ALA A 127 26.74 -11.32 6.91
N PHE A 128 26.94 -10.90 5.65
CA PHE A 128 28.23 -10.84 4.97
C PHE A 128 28.53 -9.37 4.64
N LYS A 129 29.75 -8.91 4.93
CA LYS A 129 30.16 -7.51 4.67
C LYS A 129 31.33 -7.47 3.67
N PRO A 130 31.12 -6.97 2.45
CA PRO A 130 32.24 -6.73 1.52
C PRO A 130 33.03 -5.49 1.99
N ARG A 131 34.18 -5.72 2.62
CA ARG A 131 35.03 -4.65 3.18
C ARG A 131 36.25 -4.40 2.30
N THR A 132 36.65 -3.14 2.21
CA THR A 132 37.91 -2.74 1.54
C THR A 132 39.13 -3.29 2.28
N SER A 133 39.06 -3.44 3.60
CA SER A 133 40.13 -3.99 4.44
C SER A 133 39.77 -5.40 4.93
N PRO A 134 40.66 -6.40 4.79
CA PRO A 134 40.43 -7.76 5.28
C PRO A 134 40.41 -7.87 6.81
N TYR A 135 40.95 -6.88 7.54
CA TYR A 135 40.98 -6.86 9.01
C TYR A 135 39.73 -6.25 9.64
N SER A 136 38.83 -5.71 8.82
CA SER A 136 37.54 -5.20 9.30
C SER A 136 36.58 -6.35 9.63
N PHE A 137 35.56 -6.08 10.44
CA PHE A 137 34.47 -7.04 10.66
C PHE A 137 33.83 -7.47 9.33
N GLN A 138 33.88 -8.78 9.05
CA GLN A 138 33.42 -9.40 7.80
C GLN A 138 31.94 -9.83 7.85
N GLY A 139 31.29 -9.68 9.00
CA GLY A 139 29.95 -10.22 9.27
C GLY A 139 30.01 -11.59 9.96
N LEU A 140 28.86 -12.03 10.50
CA LEU A 140 28.73 -13.32 11.21
C LEU A 140 28.50 -14.52 10.27
N GLY A 141 28.37 -14.30 8.96
CA GLY A 141 28.08 -15.35 7.99
C GLY A 141 26.75 -16.05 8.27
N GLU A 142 26.73 -17.38 8.25
CA GLU A 142 25.52 -18.17 8.48
C GLU A 142 24.89 -17.94 9.86
N GLU A 143 25.68 -17.70 10.91
CA GLU A 143 25.12 -17.36 12.23
C GLU A 143 24.32 -16.05 12.18
N GLY A 144 24.77 -15.08 11.39
CA GLY A 144 24.01 -13.86 11.12
C GLY A 144 22.70 -14.13 10.38
N LEU A 145 22.70 -15.07 9.43
CA LEU A 145 21.48 -15.50 8.72
C LEU A 145 20.49 -16.22 9.64
N LYS A 146 20.97 -17.04 10.58
CA LYS A 146 20.12 -17.69 11.60
C LYS A 146 19.46 -16.65 12.51
N ILE A 147 20.19 -15.62 12.93
CA ILE A 147 19.61 -14.49 13.69
C ILE A 147 18.52 -13.79 12.89
N LEU A 148 18.75 -13.52 11.60
CA LEU A 148 17.75 -12.92 10.73
C LEU A 148 16.50 -13.80 10.58
N ALA A 149 16.66 -15.12 10.47
CA ALA A 149 15.53 -16.04 10.44
C ALA A 149 14.70 -16.02 11.73
N GLN A 150 15.35 -15.96 12.90
CA GLN A 150 14.67 -15.78 14.19
C GLN A 150 13.89 -14.45 14.26
N ILE A 151 14.45 -13.37 13.71
CA ILE A 151 13.74 -12.08 13.63
C ILE A 151 12.45 -12.23 12.82
N ARG A 152 12.49 -12.91 11.67
CA ARG A 152 11.28 -13.17 10.89
C ARG A 152 10.24 -13.96 11.68
N GLU A 153 10.66 -15.00 12.40
CA GLU A 153 9.77 -15.84 13.20
C GLU A 153 9.14 -15.06 14.38
N GLU A 154 9.93 -14.27 15.11
CA GLU A 154 9.45 -13.53 16.28
C GLU A 154 8.66 -12.26 15.92
N THR A 155 9.03 -11.59 14.82
CA THR A 155 8.47 -10.27 14.47
C THR A 155 7.57 -10.29 13.24
N GLY A 156 7.61 -11.33 12.41
CA GLY A 156 6.91 -11.35 11.13
C GLY A 156 7.53 -10.44 10.05
N LEU A 157 8.60 -9.69 10.34
CA LEU A 157 9.30 -8.90 9.34
C LEU A 157 9.95 -9.80 8.28
N ARG A 158 9.82 -9.42 7.01
CA ARG A 158 10.50 -10.09 5.90
C ARG A 158 11.97 -9.71 5.86
N ILE A 159 12.85 -10.65 5.50
CA ILE A 159 14.30 -10.47 5.60
C ILE A 159 14.91 -10.09 4.25
N ALA A 160 15.62 -8.96 4.24
CA ALA A 160 16.51 -8.56 3.15
C ALA A 160 17.98 -8.57 3.59
N THR A 161 18.84 -9.31 2.88
CA THR A 161 20.28 -9.34 3.18
C THR A 161 21.12 -9.51 1.91
N GLU A 162 22.37 -9.07 1.98
CA GLU A 162 23.28 -9.03 0.84
C GLU A 162 23.91 -10.39 0.57
N MET A 163 23.81 -10.82 -0.70
CA MET A 163 24.60 -11.93 -1.25
C MET A 163 25.82 -11.35 -1.96
N THR A 164 27.00 -11.82 -1.57
CA THR A 164 28.28 -11.32 -2.10
C THR A 164 28.98 -12.30 -3.03
N SER A 165 28.54 -13.56 -3.06
CA SER A 165 29.14 -14.63 -3.86
C SER A 165 28.09 -15.67 -4.27
N PRO A 166 28.18 -16.27 -5.48
CA PRO A 166 27.33 -17.38 -5.92
C PRO A 166 27.29 -18.57 -4.95
N ASN A 167 28.37 -18.81 -4.20
CA ASN A 167 28.46 -19.94 -3.25
C ASN A 167 27.51 -19.79 -2.04
N GLN A 168 26.85 -18.64 -1.89
CA GLN A 168 25.91 -18.39 -0.80
C GLN A 168 24.46 -18.72 -1.18
N VAL A 169 24.18 -19.14 -2.42
CA VAL A 169 22.82 -19.38 -2.94
C VAL A 169 22.00 -20.30 -2.02
N ASP A 170 22.55 -21.44 -1.58
CA ASP A 170 21.84 -22.38 -0.70
C ASP A 170 21.46 -21.77 0.65
N LEU A 171 22.35 -20.96 1.22
CA LEU A 171 22.10 -20.24 2.47
C LEU A 171 21.03 -19.17 2.28
N MET A 172 21.07 -18.43 1.17
CA MET A 172 20.10 -17.40 0.85
C MET A 172 18.70 -18.00 0.66
N MET A 173 18.58 -19.10 -0.09
CA MET A 173 17.30 -19.81 -0.26
C MET A 173 16.69 -20.23 1.08
N LYS A 174 17.53 -20.71 2.00
CA LYS A 174 17.11 -21.22 3.31
C LYS A 174 16.64 -20.12 4.27
N TYR A 175 17.32 -18.98 4.30
CA TYR A 175 17.13 -18.00 5.38
C TYR A 175 16.50 -16.68 4.95
N VAL A 176 16.46 -16.37 3.66
CA VAL A 176 16.22 -15.00 3.17
C VAL A 176 14.95 -14.90 2.31
N ASP A 177 14.23 -13.79 2.45
CA ASP A 177 13.04 -13.47 1.65
C ASP A 177 13.42 -12.63 0.42
N VAL A 178 14.32 -11.65 0.58
CA VAL A 178 14.83 -10.78 -0.50
C VAL A 178 16.36 -10.80 -0.55
N VAL A 179 16.91 -11.17 -1.70
CA VAL A 179 18.35 -11.19 -1.93
C VAL A 179 18.80 -9.83 -2.42
N GLN A 180 19.64 -9.13 -1.65
CA GLN A 180 20.25 -7.88 -2.07
C GLN A 180 21.55 -8.14 -2.84
N ILE A 181 21.69 -7.49 -3.99
CA ILE A 181 22.98 -7.33 -4.69
C ILE A 181 23.49 -5.92 -4.44
N GLY A 182 24.61 -5.80 -3.72
CA GLY A 182 25.21 -4.52 -3.38
C GLY A 182 25.80 -3.77 -4.58
N ALA A 183 25.96 -2.45 -4.45
CA ALA A 183 26.42 -1.57 -5.52
C ALA A 183 27.78 -1.97 -6.14
N ARG A 184 28.67 -2.58 -5.35
CA ARG A 184 29.98 -3.07 -5.83
C ARG A 184 29.86 -4.30 -6.74
N ASN A 185 28.75 -5.04 -6.60
CA ASN A 185 28.46 -6.25 -7.35
C ASN A 185 27.42 -6.03 -8.44
N MET A 186 26.99 -4.79 -8.73
CA MET A 186 25.98 -4.50 -9.76
C MET A 186 26.37 -5.06 -11.13
N GLN A 187 27.67 -5.13 -11.46
CA GLN A 187 28.20 -5.70 -12.71
C GLN A 187 28.93 -7.04 -12.50
N ASN A 188 28.71 -7.69 -11.37
CA ASN A 188 29.20 -9.06 -11.16
C ASN A 188 28.23 -10.03 -11.85
N PHE A 189 28.37 -10.18 -13.17
CA PHE A 189 27.37 -10.87 -14.00
C PHE A 189 27.12 -12.32 -13.59
N GLU A 190 28.13 -13.05 -13.14
CA GLU A 190 27.94 -14.42 -12.63
C GLU A 190 27.07 -14.43 -11.37
N LEU A 191 27.28 -13.46 -10.46
CA LEU A 191 26.41 -13.30 -9.29
C LEU A 191 24.99 -12.90 -9.68
N LEU A 192 24.82 -12.02 -10.67
CA LEU A 192 23.49 -11.65 -11.18
C LEU A 192 22.77 -12.85 -11.78
N ARG A 193 23.47 -13.70 -12.55
CA ARG A 193 22.87 -14.92 -13.10
C ARG A 193 22.47 -15.91 -12.01
N SER A 194 23.30 -16.10 -11.00
CA SER A 194 22.95 -16.91 -9.82
C SER A 194 21.74 -16.34 -9.08
N ALA A 195 21.66 -15.01 -8.90
CA ALA A 195 20.51 -14.35 -8.29
C ALA A 195 19.24 -14.47 -9.17
N GLY A 196 19.39 -14.47 -10.49
CA GLY A 196 18.29 -14.73 -11.42
C GLY A 196 17.75 -16.16 -11.34
N ARG A 197 18.57 -17.14 -10.97
CA ARG A 197 18.15 -18.55 -10.86
C ARG A 197 17.62 -18.95 -9.49
N ILE A 198 17.73 -18.08 -8.47
CA ILE A 198 17.45 -18.44 -7.07
C ILE A 198 15.95 -18.54 -6.74
N GLY A 199 15.06 -18.00 -7.59
CA GLY A 199 13.61 -18.01 -7.37
C GLY A 199 13.13 -17.13 -6.20
N LYS A 200 13.94 -16.17 -5.75
CA LYS A 200 13.59 -15.18 -4.71
C LYS A 200 13.59 -13.78 -5.29
N PRO A 201 12.81 -12.84 -4.73
CA PRO A 201 12.95 -11.42 -5.03
C PRO A 201 14.40 -10.92 -4.90
N VAL A 202 14.85 -10.11 -5.86
CA VAL A 202 16.20 -9.55 -5.90
C VAL A 202 16.16 -8.02 -5.84
N LEU A 203 16.82 -7.44 -4.83
CA LEU A 203 17.04 -6.00 -4.73
C LEU A 203 18.41 -5.64 -5.30
N LEU A 204 18.44 -4.98 -6.45
CA LEU A 204 19.66 -4.61 -7.17
C LEU A 204 20.01 -3.15 -6.91
N LYS A 205 21.10 -2.91 -6.17
CA LYS A 205 21.62 -1.56 -5.95
C LYS A 205 22.35 -1.02 -7.18
N ARG A 206 22.09 0.24 -7.53
CA ARG A 206 22.86 0.97 -8.55
C ARG A 206 24.34 1.05 -8.17
N GLY A 207 25.21 0.83 -9.16
CA GLY A 207 26.66 0.90 -9.02
C GLY A 207 27.12 2.34 -8.78
N LEU A 208 28.28 2.49 -8.13
CA LEU A 208 28.80 3.80 -7.69
C LEU A 208 28.95 4.81 -8.83
N SER A 209 29.24 4.37 -10.04
CA SER A 209 29.41 5.23 -11.22
C SER A 209 28.56 4.76 -12.39
N ALA A 210 27.55 3.94 -12.13
CA ALA A 210 26.73 3.36 -13.18
C ALA A 210 25.76 4.39 -13.74
N THR A 211 25.64 4.44 -15.06
CA THR A 211 24.53 5.09 -15.76
C THR A 211 23.21 4.34 -15.50
N ILE A 212 22.08 4.99 -15.79
CA ILE A 212 20.76 4.34 -15.72
C ILE A 212 20.69 3.15 -16.69
N GLU A 213 21.25 3.29 -17.90
CA GLU A 213 21.27 2.21 -18.88
C GLU A 213 22.06 1.00 -18.38
N GLU A 214 23.26 1.18 -17.84
CA GLU A 214 24.05 0.07 -17.29
C GLU A 214 23.34 -0.62 -16.13
N TRP A 215 22.61 0.15 -15.32
CA TRP A 215 21.84 -0.39 -14.21
C TRP A 215 20.64 -1.22 -14.67
N LEU A 216 19.89 -0.73 -15.66
CA LEU A 216 18.80 -1.47 -16.30
C LEU A 216 19.31 -2.71 -17.04
N MET A 217 20.47 -2.64 -17.69
CA MET A 217 21.13 -3.81 -18.30
C MET A 217 21.53 -4.84 -17.24
N SER A 218 22.01 -4.43 -16.07
CA SER A 218 22.26 -5.37 -14.96
C SER A 218 20.97 -6.03 -14.45
N ALA A 219 19.86 -5.31 -14.41
CA ALA A 219 18.55 -5.92 -14.12
C ALA A 219 18.16 -6.91 -15.23
N GLU A 220 18.36 -6.57 -16.50
CA GLU A 220 18.10 -7.45 -17.65
C GLU A 220 18.80 -8.82 -17.50
N TYR A 221 20.03 -8.87 -16.98
CA TYR A 221 20.71 -10.15 -16.69
C TYR A 221 19.92 -11.04 -15.72
N ILE A 222 19.32 -10.46 -14.68
CA ILE A 222 18.52 -11.20 -13.70
C ILE A 222 17.21 -11.68 -14.35
N LEU A 223 16.50 -10.80 -15.07
CA LEU A 223 15.26 -11.15 -15.76
C LEU A 223 15.49 -12.21 -16.85
N SER A 224 16.62 -12.16 -17.56
CA SER A 224 16.95 -13.10 -18.63
C SER A 224 17.14 -14.54 -18.16
N GLU A 225 17.40 -14.74 -16.86
CA GLU A 225 17.51 -16.05 -16.22
C GLU A 225 16.15 -16.55 -15.67
N GLY A 226 15.06 -15.80 -15.88
CA GLY A 226 13.70 -16.20 -15.55
C GLY A 226 13.13 -15.62 -14.25
N ASN A 227 13.85 -14.73 -13.57
CA ASN A 227 13.36 -14.09 -12.33
C ASN A 227 12.88 -12.66 -12.57
N GLU A 228 11.57 -12.49 -12.47
CA GLU A 228 10.86 -11.25 -12.74
C GLU A 228 10.70 -10.38 -11.49
N GLN A 229 11.05 -10.91 -10.32
CA GLN A 229 10.87 -10.26 -9.04
C GLN A 229 12.08 -9.38 -8.70
N VAL A 230 12.33 -8.35 -9.52
CA VAL A 230 13.47 -7.45 -9.38
C VAL A 230 13.03 -6.09 -8.84
N ILE A 231 13.78 -5.58 -7.86
CA ILE A 231 13.59 -4.28 -7.24
C ILE A 231 14.85 -3.45 -7.50
N LEU A 232 14.68 -2.24 -8.02
CA LEU A 232 15.80 -1.33 -8.27
C LEU A 232 16.02 -0.47 -7.02
N CYS A 233 17.25 -0.45 -6.49
CA CYS A 233 17.65 0.44 -5.39
C CYS A 233 18.66 1.53 -5.80
N GLU A 234 18.23 2.79 -5.86
CA GLU A 234 19.11 3.96 -6.04
C GLU A 234 19.74 4.35 -4.69
N ARG A 235 21.05 4.62 -4.69
CA ARG A 235 21.89 4.68 -3.46
C ARG A 235 23.01 5.70 -3.54
N GLY A 236 22.89 6.66 -4.44
CA GLY A 236 23.83 7.71 -4.77
C GLY A 236 24.95 7.26 -5.70
N ILE A 237 25.34 8.19 -6.57
CA ILE A 237 26.47 8.08 -7.50
C ILE A 237 27.67 8.89 -7.03
N ARG A 238 28.86 8.46 -7.43
CA ARG A 238 30.12 9.17 -7.19
C ARG A 238 30.20 10.38 -8.11
N THR A 239 30.44 11.54 -7.52
CA THR A 239 30.67 12.80 -8.22
C THR A 239 31.94 13.46 -7.66
N PHE A 240 32.19 14.72 -8.04
CA PHE A 240 33.25 15.53 -7.47
C PHE A 240 32.91 16.11 -6.08
N GLU A 241 31.67 15.98 -5.62
CA GLU A 241 31.13 16.64 -4.42
C GLU A 241 31.61 15.95 -3.11
N PRO A 242 32.38 16.63 -2.24
CA PRO A 242 32.94 16.00 -1.03
C PRO A 242 32.04 16.04 0.21
N TYR A 243 31.00 16.87 0.27
CA TYR A 243 30.15 17.04 1.48
C TYR A 243 29.17 15.89 1.72
N THR A 244 29.09 14.93 0.80
CA THR A 244 28.32 13.69 0.93
C THR A 244 29.14 12.52 0.42
N ARG A 245 28.94 11.32 0.98
CA ARG A 245 29.65 10.11 0.55
C ARG A 245 29.43 9.82 -0.94
N ASN A 246 28.20 10.00 -1.41
CA ASN A 246 27.77 9.97 -2.81
C ASN A 246 26.71 11.07 -3.01
N THR A 247 26.51 11.51 -4.24
CA THR A 247 25.39 12.40 -4.58
C THR A 247 24.15 11.55 -4.85
N LEU A 248 23.09 11.74 -4.05
CA LEU A 248 21.82 11.05 -4.28
C LEU A 248 21.15 11.58 -5.56
N ASP A 249 20.97 10.71 -6.54
CA ASP A 249 20.34 11.06 -7.82
C ASP A 249 18.82 10.83 -7.76
N LEU A 250 18.09 11.81 -7.22
CA LEU A 250 16.62 11.76 -7.16
C LEU A 250 15.98 11.79 -8.55
N SER A 251 16.68 12.30 -9.57
CA SER A 251 16.17 12.33 -10.95
C SER A 251 16.01 10.93 -11.53
N ALA A 252 16.77 9.95 -11.02
CA ALA A 252 16.64 8.56 -11.41
C ALA A 252 15.24 7.99 -11.14
N ILE A 253 14.51 8.48 -10.12
CA ILE A 253 13.18 7.97 -9.77
C ILE A 253 12.17 8.13 -10.92
N PRO A 254 11.83 9.36 -11.36
CA PRO A 254 10.88 9.55 -12.46
C PRO A 254 11.40 9.02 -13.79
N ILE A 255 12.72 9.02 -14.01
CA ILE A 255 13.30 8.44 -15.22
C ILE A 255 13.05 6.95 -15.26
N ILE A 256 13.43 6.20 -14.21
CA ILE A 256 13.23 4.75 -14.16
C ILE A 256 11.75 4.41 -14.23
N LYS A 257 10.87 5.15 -13.54
CA LYS A 257 9.42 4.94 -13.66
C LYS A 257 8.91 5.10 -15.08
N ASN A 258 9.49 5.98 -15.89
CA ASN A 258 9.14 6.08 -17.30
C ASN A 258 9.76 4.96 -18.16
N LEU A 259 11.01 4.57 -17.88
CA LEU A 259 11.76 3.63 -18.71
C LEU A 259 11.48 2.15 -18.41
N SER A 260 11.09 1.82 -17.18
CA SER A 260 10.93 0.48 -16.66
C SER A 260 9.65 0.36 -15.84
N HIS A 261 9.11 -0.86 -15.83
CA HIS A 261 8.01 -1.29 -14.97
C HIS A 261 8.45 -1.75 -13.58
N LEU A 262 9.76 -1.90 -13.33
CA LEU A 262 10.26 -2.37 -12.04
C LEU A 262 10.10 -1.31 -10.95
N PRO A 263 9.80 -1.71 -9.70
CA PRO A 263 9.67 -0.78 -8.59
C PRO A 263 11.03 -0.21 -8.16
N VAL A 264 11.01 1.03 -7.64
CA VAL A 264 12.22 1.78 -7.26
C VAL A 264 12.24 2.10 -5.76
N VAL A 265 13.28 1.63 -5.07
CA VAL A 265 13.59 1.89 -3.66
C VAL A 265 14.78 2.85 -3.55
N ILE A 266 14.78 3.73 -2.54
CA ILE A 266 15.88 4.67 -2.32
C ILE A 266 16.60 4.39 -1.00
N ASP A 267 17.93 4.36 -1.05
CA ASP A 267 18.83 4.21 0.11
C ASP A 267 19.55 5.53 0.42
N PRO A 268 18.91 6.43 1.19
CA PRO A 268 19.52 7.71 1.57
C PRO A 268 20.67 7.55 2.57
N SER A 269 20.68 6.46 3.36
CA SER A 269 21.74 6.20 4.35
C SER A 269 23.11 6.02 3.68
N HIS A 270 23.20 5.16 2.67
CA HIS A 270 24.46 4.94 1.95
C HIS A 270 24.76 6.02 0.91
N ALA A 271 23.72 6.68 0.38
CA ALA A 271 23.90 7.78 -0.56
C ALA A 271 24.63 8.93 0.13
N THR A 272 24.04 9.49 1.19
CA THR A 272 24.61 10.67 1.85
C THR A 272 25.78 10.30 2.75
N GLY A 273 25.72 9.13 3.40
CA GLY A 273 26.67 8.71 4.42
C GLY A 273 26.63 9.56 5.69
N LEU A 274 25.55 10.31 5.91
CA LEU A 274 25.41 11.30 6.98
C LEU A 274 24.00 11.29 7.57
N ARG A 275 23.88 11.00 8.88
CA ARG A 275 22.62 10.78 9.59
C ARG A 275 21.63 11.93 9.40
N GLU A 276 22.09 13.17 9.53
CA GLU A 276 21.26 14.38 9.44
C GLU A 276 20.65 14.59 8.05
N LYS A 277 21.23 13.98 7.02
CA LYS A 277 20.73 14.05 5.64
C LYS A 277 19.79 12.89 5.30
N VAL A 278 19.72 11.83 6.12
CA VAL A 278 18.89 10.65 5.83
C VAL A 278 17.41 11.02 5.77
N SER A 279 16.85 11.63 6.82
CA SER A 279 15.42 11.94 6.87
C SER A 279 14.97 12.95 5.79
N PRO A 280 15.68 14.08 5.54
CA PRO A 280 15.32 14.98 4.45
C PRO A 280 15.35 14.30 3.07
N MET A 281 16.35 13.47 2.80
CA MET A 281 16.47 12.77 1.51
C MET A 281 15.44 11.65 1.36
N ALA A 282 15.08 10.96 2.45
CA ALA A 282 13.98 10.00 2.47
C ALA A 282 12.63 10.64 2.11
N ARG A 283 12.33 11.81 2.69
CA ARG A 283 11.12 12.58 2.35
C ARG A 283 11.12 13.04 0.89
N ALA A 284 12.26 13.53 0.40
CA ALA A 284 12.40 13.93 -0.99
C ALA A 284 12.24 12.76 -1.97
N ALA A 285 12.78 11.58 -1.63
CA ALA A 285 12.61 10.36 -2.40
C ALA A 285 11.15 9.92 -2.54
N ILE A 286 10.39 9.92 -1.43
CA ILE A 286 8.96 9.62 -1.50
C ILE A 286 8.20 10.69 -2.27
N ALA A 287 8.48 11.98 -2.04
CA ALA A 287 7.86 13.06 -2.79
C ALA A 287 8.16 13.01 -4.30
N ALA A 288 9.31 12.45 -4.70
CA ALA A 288 9.68 12.19 -6.10
C ALA A 288 9.00 10.94 -6.69
N GLY A 289 8.27 10.16 -5.88
CA GLY A 289 7.48 9.02 -6.32
C GLY A 289 8.14 7.65 -6.13
N ALA A 290 9.14 7.51 -5.25
CA ALA A 290 9.73 6.19 -4.95
C ALA A 290 8.70 5.22 -4.35
N ASP A 291 8.84 3.92 -4.64
CA ASP A 291 7.96 2.85 -4.15
C ASP A 291 8.37 2.33 -2.76
N GLY A 292 9.59 2.63 -2.34
CA GLY A 292 10.08 2.27 -1.02
C GLY A 292 11.35 2.98 -0.60
N LEU A 293 11.75 2.73 0.64
CA LEU A 293 12.98 3.25 1.23
C LEU A 293 13.76 2.12 1.88
N MET A 294 15.08 2.24 1.87
CA MET A 294 15.97 1.42 2.68
C MET A 294 16.80 2.27 3.63
N ILE A 295 16.59 2.10 4.93
CA ILE A 295 17.12 2.98 5.98
C ILE A 295 17.97 2.18 6.97
N GLU A 296 19.16 2.69 7.28
CA GLU A 296 19.97 2.15 8.38
C GLU A 296 19.51 2.71 9.72
N VAL A 297 19.22 1.81 10.66
CA VAL A 297 18.81 2.13 12.03
C VAL A 297 19.68 1.35 13.01
N HIS A 298 20.17 2.01 14.05
CA HIS A 298 20.97 1.40 15.10
C HIS A 298 20.64 2.01 16.46
N HIS A 299 20.48 1.18 17.50
CA HIS A 299 20.12 1.66 18.85
C HIS A 299 21.29 2.39 19.55
N ASP A 300 22.54 2.00 19.27
CA ASP A 300 23.74 2.71 19.70
C ASP A 300 24.72 2.95 18.54
N PRO A 301 24.44 3.91 17.62
CA PRO A 301 25.29 4.16 16.45
C PRO A 301 26.74 4.54 16.79
N SER A 302 27.01 5.00 18.02
CA SER A 302 28.34 5.41 18.45
C SER A 302 29.29 4.22 18.64
N ARG A 303 28.74 3.03 18.91
CA ARG A 303 29.48 1.78 19.12
C ARG A 303 29.32 0.76 17.98
N ALA A 304 28.63 1.13 16.90
CA ALA A 304 28.37 0.24 15.78
C ALA A 304 29.68 -0.21 15.08
N LEU A 305 29.76 -1.50 14.73
CA LEU A 305 30.90 -2.13 14.03
C LEU A 305 31.01 -1.71 12.56
N SER A 306 29.95 -1.10 12.01
CA SER A 306 29.89 -0.60 10.64
C SER A 306 28.90 0.55 10.55
N ASP A 307 29.28 1.63 9.85
CA ASP A 307 28.35 2.64 9.33
C ASP A 307 27.46 3.35 10.40
N GLY A 308 27.96 3.45 11.63
CA GLY A 308 27.35 4.22 12.71
C GLY A 308 27.03 5.69 12.36
N PRO A 309 27.90 6.45 11.68
CA PRO A 309 27.67 7.87 11.38
C PRO A 309 26.43 8.18 10.54
N GLN A 310 25.92 7.23 9.75
CA GLN A 310 24.71 7.42 8.94
C GLN A 310 23.47 6.73 9.49
N SER A 311 23.63 5.84 10.47
CA SER A 311 22.51 5.07 11.04
C SER A 311 21.64 5.99 11.89
N LEU A 312 20.33 6.02 11.67
CA LEU A 312 19.37 6.74 12.50
C LEU A 312 19.24 6.06 13.87
N TYR A 313 18.91 6.87 14.88
CA TYR A 313 18.37 6.35 16.15
C TYR A 313 16.90 5.90 15.95
N PRO A 314 16.39 4.95 16.76
CA PRO A 314 15.00 4.49 16.70
C PRO A 314 13.97 5.64 16.73
N GLU A 315 14.17 6.66 17.57
CA GLU A 315 13.26 7.79 17.70
C GLU A 315 13.24 8.67 16.44
N GLN A 316 14.41 8.84 15.81
CA GLN A 316 14.54 9.56 14.54
C GLN A 316 13.89 8.80 13.40
N PHE A 317 14.00 7.46 13.41
CA PHE A 317 13.31 6.60 12.46
C PHE A 317 11.80 6.70 12.65
N GLY A 318 11.30 6.62 13.88
CA GLY A 318 9.87 6.79 14.18
C GLY A 318 9.33 8.16 13.75
N GLN A 319 10.11 9.24 13.95
CA GLN A 319 9.75 10.56 13.44
C GLN A 319 9.72 10.61 11.91
N LEU A 320 10.72 10.03 11.25
CA LEU A 320 10.74 9.93 9.79
C LEU A 320 9.49 9.20 9.29
N MET A 321 9.13 8.06 9.87
CA MET A 321 7.94 7.31 9.47
C MET A 321 6.66 8.14 9.61
N ARG A 322 6.49 8.93 10.67
CA ARG A 322 5.39 9.90 10.82
C ARG A 322 5.39 10.99 9.75
N ASP A 323 6.55 11.53 9.40
CA ASP A 323 6.64 12.50 8.31
C ASP A 323 6.27 11.87 6.96
N LEU A 324 6.73 10.65 6.71
CA LEU A 324 6.43 9.91 5.47
C LEU A 324 4.95 9.58 5.37
N TYR A 325 4.27 9.26 6.47
CA TYR A 325 2.83 9.07 6.50
C TYR A 325 2.06 10.30 6.01
N VAL A 326 2.55 11.50 6.33
CA VAL A 326 1.95 12.77 5.88
C VAL A 326 2.25 13.04 4.40
N ILE A 327 3.41 12.61 3.88
CA ILE A 327 3.85 12.89 2.50
C ILE A 327 3.32 11.86 1.50
N ALA A 328 3.24 10.58 1.88
CA ALA A 328 2.83 9.48 1.01
C ALA A 328 1.54 9.78 0.20
N PRO A 329 0.49 10.37 0.81
CA PRO A 329 -0.73 10.73 0.10
C PRO A 329 -0.49 11.71 -1.07
N VAL A 330 0.43 12.65 -0.91
CA VAL A 330 0.73 13.66 -1.96
C VAL A 330 1.16 13.01 -3.27
N VAL A 331 1.74 11.80 -3.22
CA VAL A 331 2.21 11.05 -4.38
C VAL A 331 1.36 9.80 -4.70
N GLY A 332 0.11 9.77 -4.21
CA GLY A 332 -0.81 8.66 -4.47
C GLY A 332 -0.42 7.34 -3.78
N LYS A 333 0.44 7.41 -2.75
CA LYS A 333 0.86 6.25 -1.95
C LYS A 333 0.31 6.33 -0.53
N GLN A 334 0.43 5.24 0.23
CA GLN A 334 0.07 5.16 1.64
C GLN A 334 1.21 4.54 2.46
N LEU A 335 1.26 4.86 3.75
CA LEU A 335 2.13 4.19 4.71
C LEU A 335 1.25 3.73 5.86
N ASP A 336 1.44 2.49 6.30
CA ASP A 336 0.69 1.91 7.42
C ASP A 336 1.67 1.67 8.58
N PHE A 337 1.24 1.91 9.82
CA PHE A 337 2.03 1.61 11.02
C PHE A 337 1.47 0.37 11.72
N GLY A 338 2.32 -0.36 12.43
CA GLY A 338 1.90 -1.52 13.22
C GLY A 338 1.10 -1.19 14.49
N TYR A 339 1.01 0.09 14.89
CA TYR A 339 0.10 0.54 15.95
C TYR A 339 -1.16 1.21 15.37
N LEU A 340 -1.07 1.76 14.15
CA LEU A 340 -2.23 2.07 13.32
C LEU A 340 -2.65 0.83 12.54
N ASP A 341 -2.50 -0.37 13.14
CA ASP A 341 -2.97 -1.62 12.56
C ASP A 341 -4.38 -1.32 12.04
N LYS A 342 -4.53 -1.26 10.71
CA LYS A 342 -5.83 -1.56 10.11
C LYS A 342 -6.22 -2.85 10.80
N ALA A 343 -7.39 -2.88 11.43
CA ALA A 343 -7.94 -4.09 12.02
C ALA A 343 -7.61 -5.21 11.02
N THR A 344 -6.66 -6.08 11.41
CA THR A 344 -6.16 -7.11 10.50
C THR A 344 -7.42 -7.80 10.03
N ALA A 345 -7.65 -7.87 8.72
CA ALA A 345 -8.79 -8.60 8.19
C ALA A 345 -8.86 -9.90 8.99
N ALA A 346 -9.90 -10.06 9.81
CA ALA A 346 -10.00 -11.21 10.69
C ALA A 346 -9.73 -12.41 9.78
N PRO A 347 -8.75 -13.28 10.08
CA PRO A 347 -8.39 -14.37 9.18
C PRO A 347 -9.70 -15.02 8.81
N ILE A 348 -10.03 -14.98 7.50
CA ILE A 348 -11.36 -15.31 6.98
C ILE A 348 -11.75 -16.59 7.69
N LEU A 349 -12.68 -16.46 8.64
CA LEU A 349 -13.07 -17.57 9.49
C LEU A 349 -13.41 -18.73 8.54
N PRO A 350 -12.88 -19.95 8.78
CA PRO A 350 -13.28 -21.10 7.98
C PRO A 350 -14.80 -21.15 7.89
N SER A 351 -15.32 -21.37 6.67
CA SER A 351 -16.75 -21.34 6.41
C SER A 351 -17.47 -22.32 7.34
N SER A 352 -18.29 -21.82 8.27
CA SER A 352 -19.17 -22.67 9.07
C SER A 352 -20.29 -23.29 8.23
N ARG A 353 -20.58 -22.70 7.06
CA ARG A 353 -21.50 -23.22 6.06
C ARG A 353 -20.74 -23.99 4.99
N ILE A 354 -20.90 -25.31 4.98
CA ILE A 354 -20.46 -26.17 3.88
C ILE A 354 -21.12 -25.66 2.59
N GLY A 355 -20.35 -25.03 1.71
CA GLY A 355 -20.76 -24.69 0.34
C GLY A 355 -21.31 -23.29 0.07
N SER A 356 -21.32 -22.33 1.01
CA SER A 356 -21.70 -20.94 0.72
C SER A 356 -20.53 -19.97 0.92
N GLN A 357 -20.18 -19.23 -0.13
CA GLN A 357 -19.26 -18.09 -0.05
C GLN A 357 -19.85 -17.04 0.90
N ARG A 358 -19.03 -16.46 1.78
CA ARG A 358 -19.47 -15.41 2.71
C ARG A 358 -19.94 -14.17 1.94
N ARG A 359 -20.76 -13.35 2.59
CA ARG A 359 -21.37 -12.16 1.99
C ARG A 359 -21.16 -10.92 2.87
N ALA A 360 -20.80 -9.81 2.24
CA ALA A 360 -20.78 -8.49 2.85
C ALA A 360 -21.71 -7.55 2.07
N VAL A 361 -22.35 -6.61 2.75
CA VAL A 361 -23.19 -5.59 2.13
C VAL A 361 -22.77 -4.18 2.51
N PHE A 362 -22.95 -3.23 1.60
CA PHE A 362 -22.72 -1.81 1.86
C PHE A 362 -23.83 -0.96 1.23
N ALA A 363 -24.06 0.23 1.77
CA ALA A 363 -25.05 1.15 1.23
C ALA A 363 -24.46 1.98 0.08
N GLY A 364 -25.19 2.05 -1.05
CA GLY A 364 -24.80 2.84 -2.21
C GLY A 364 -24.71 1.99 -3.47
N GLU A 365 -23.85 2.41 -4.39
CA GLU A 365 -23.64 1.77 -5.70
C GLU A 365 -22.24 1.15 -5.78
N MET A 366 -22.06 0.17 -6.68
CA MET A 366 -20.75 -0.42 -6.94
C MET A 366 -19.73 0.67 -7.33
N GLN A 367 -18.49 0.51 -6.85
CA GLN A 367 -17.41 1.50 -6.97
C GLN A 367 -17.59 2.82 -6.18
N ALA A 368 -18.56 2.89 -5.28
CA ALA A 368 -18.54 3.89 -4.22
C ALA A 368 -17.37 3.65 -3.23
N PHE A 369 -17.02 4.65 -2.43
CA PHE A 369 -15.96 4.50 -1.42
C PHE A 369 -16.24 3.38 -0.40
N ALA A 370 -17.51 3.11 -0.09
CA ALA A 370 -17.89 1.98 0.77
C ALA A 370 -17.61 0.61 0.12
N HIS A 371 -17.79 0.49 -1.21
CA HIS A 371 -17.38 -0.69 -1.97
C HIS A 371 -15.87 -0.90 -1.89
N LYS A 372 -15.09 0.17 -2.12
CA LYS A 372 -13.63 0.14 -1.99
C LYS A 372 -13.19 -0.26 -0.58
N ALA A 373 -13.88 0.22 0.44
CA ALA A 373 -13.60 -0.14 1.84
C ALA A 373 -13.83 -1.63 2.07
N ALA A 374 -14.95 -2.16 1.56
CA ALA A 374 -15.27 -3.58 1.64
C ALA A 374 -14.23 -4.44 0.90
N MET A 375 -13.87 -4.08 -0.33
CA MET A 375 -12.86 -4.79 -1.11
C MET A 375 -11.49 -4.79 -0.43
N GLN A 376 -11.05 -3.65 0.09
CA GLN A 376 -9.75 -3.54 0.74
C GLN A 376 -9.72 -4.26 2.10
N PHE A 377 -10.86 -4.32 2.81
CA PHE A 377 -10.96 -5.03 4.09
C PHE A 377 -11.04 -6.54 3.91
N PHE A 378 -11.85 -7.05 2.97
CA PHE A 378 -12.09 -8.49 2.82
C PHE A 378 -11.27 -9.17 1.71
N GLY A 379 -10.67 -8.41 0.79
CA GLY A 379 -10.02 -8.95 -0.41
C GLY A 379 -11.01 -9.64 -1.35
N SER A 380 -10.52 -10.59 -2.16
CA SER A 380 -11.31 -11.33 -3.16
C SER A 380 -12.05 -12.56 -2.60
N GLY A 381 -11.98 -12.80 -1.29
CA GLY A 381 -12.52 -14.01 -0.65
C GLY A 381 -14.00 -13.99 -0.27
N ILE A 382 -14.70 -12.88 -0.49
CA ILE A 382 -16.10 -12.67 -0.08
C ILE A 382 -16.92 -12.09 -1.23
N ASN A 383 -18.22 -12.40 -1.29
CA ASN A 383 -19.13 -11.71 -2.21
C ASN A 383 -19.57 -10.38 -1.60
N ILE A 384 -19.49 -9.28 -2.35
CA ILE A 384 -19.82 -7.94 -1.87
C ILE A 384 -20.98 -7.40 -2.70
N ASP A 385 -22.12 -7.19 -2.04
CA ASP A 385 -23.32 -6.67 -2.68
C ASP A 385 -23.65 -5.25 -2.19
N SER A 386 -24.31 -4.48 -3.06
CA SER A 386 -24.81 -3.15 -2.73
C SER A 386 -26.27 -3.19 -2.27
N VAL A 387 -26.63 -2.30 -1.34
CA VAL A 387 -28.03 -2.12 -0.87
C VAL A 387 -28.43 -0.65 -0.87
N SER A 388 -29.75 -0.41 -0.82
CA SER A 388 -30.33 0.92 -1.04
C SER A 388 -30.11 1.94 0.08
N SER A 389 -29.83 1.53 1.31
CA SER A 389 -29.69 2.46 2.44
C SER A 389 -28.86 1.86 3.57
N PHE A 390 -28.35 2.72 4.46
CA PHE A 390 -27.66 2.26 5.67
C PHE A 390 -28.55 1.33 6.49
N ARG A 391 -29.80 1.72 6.76
CA ARG A 391 -30.76 0.87 7.48
C ARG A 391 -30.89 -0.55 6.90
N THR A 392 -30.86 -0.70 5.57
CA THR A 392 -30.89 -2.03 4.94
C THR A 392 -29.61 -2.84 5.23
N VAL A 393 -28.44 -2.21 5.31
CA VAL A 393 -27.19 -2.87 5.74
C VAL A 393 -27.36 -3.50 7.12
N TYR A 394 -27.83 -2.74 8.11
CA TYR A 394 -28.04 -3.25 9.46
C TYR A 394 -29.09 -4.37 9.51
N LYS A 395 -30.16 -4.23 8.73
CA LYS A 395 -31.20 -5.26 8.61
C LYS A 395 -30.66 -6.57 8.05
N GLU A 396 -29.95 -6.53 6.92
CA GLU A 396 -29.37 -7.71 6.28
C GLU A 396 -28.38 -8.44 7.20
N VAL A 397 -27.57 -7.69 7.95
CA VAL A 397 -26.63 -8.24 8.94
C VAL A 397 -27.38 -8.85 10.13
N LYS A 398 -28.36 -8.14 10.69
CA LYS A 398 -29.11 -8.62 11.87
C LYS A 398 -29.96 -9.85 11.56
N GLU A 399 -30.54 -9.93 10.37
CA GLU A 399 -31.34 -11.07 9.91
C GLU A 399 -30.47 -12.27 9.47
N GLY A 400 -29.15 -12.09 9.33
CA GLY A 400 -28.23 -13.13 8.89
C GLY A 400 -28.27 -13.42 7.39
N ASN A 401 -28.82 -12.48 6.59
CA ASN A 401 -28.80 -12.53 5.12
C ASN A 401 -27.42 -12.12 4.55
N SER A 402 -26.64 -11.38 5.33
CA SER A 402 -25.25 -11.03 5.08
C SER A 402 -24.42 -11.29 6.34
N ASP A 403 -23.19 -11.77 6.19
CA ASP A 403 -22.28 -12.00 7.32
C ASP A 403 -21.75 -10.68 7.88
N PHE A 404 -21.52 -9.71 6.99
CA PHE A 404 -20.94 -8.42 7.34
C PHE A 404 -21.66 -7.24 6.68
N GLY A 405 -21.54 -6.07 7.31
CA GLY A 405 -21.93 -4.78 6.77
C GLY A 405 -20.76 -3.80 6.81
N VAL A 406 -20.61 -2.96 5.79
CA VAL A 406 -19.60 -1.89 5.77
C VAL A 406 -20.28 -0.53 5.79
N ILE A 407 -20.00 0.26 6.82
CA ILE A 407 -20.67 1.54 7.10
C ILE A 407 -19.64 2.65 7.36
N PRO A 408 -19.80 3.86 6.81
CA PRO A 408 -18.94 4.97 7.15
C PRO A 408 -19.36 5.57 8.51
N LEU A 409 -18.42 5.78 9.42
CA LEU A 409 -18.66 6.39 10.74
C LEU A 409 -18.31 7.87 10.78
N GLU A 410 -17.21 8.25 10.15
CA GLU A 410 -16.68 9.62 10.25
C GLU A 410 -15.85 9.96 9.03
N ASN A 411 -15.91 11.21 8.61
CA ASN A 411 -15.02 11.79 7.63
C ASN A 411 -14.19 12.91 8.27
N SER A 412 -12.90 13.00 7.92
CA SER A 412 -11.97 13.98 8.49
C SER A 412 -12.32 15.44 8.20
N LEU A 413 -13.16 15.70 7.19
CA LEU A 413 -13.59 17.04 6.81
C LEU A 413 -15.01 17.35 7.29
N THR A 414 -15.94 16.40 7.16
CA THR A 414 -17.36 16.64 7.47
C THR A 414 -17.79 16.14 8.85
N GLY A 415 -16.89 15.47 9.58
CA GLY A 415 -17.17 14.90 10.90
C GLY A 415 -17.97 13.59 10.85
N SER A 416 -18.62 13.27 11.96
CA SER A 416 -19.35 12.02 12.16
C SER A 416 -20.62 11.90 11.33
N ILE A 417 -20.89 10.69 10.86
CA ILE A 417 -22.10 10.32 10.14
C ILE A 417 -23.11 9.80 11.16
N HIS A 418 -23.86 10.73 11.74
CA HIS A 418 -24.72 10.47 12.90
C HIS A 418 -25.80 9.41 12.66
N GLU A 419 -26.28 9.25 11.42
CA GLU A 419 -27.26 8.20 11.08
C GLU A 419 -26.73 6.79 11.40
N ASN A 420 -25.46 6.50 11.10
CA ASN A 420 -24.87 5.19 11.40
C ASN A 420 -24.63 4.99 12.91
N TYR A 421 -24.37 6.06 13.65
CA TYR A 421 -24.30 6.01 15.11
C TYR A 421 -25.66 5.77 15.76
N ASP A 422 -26.75 6.29 15.19
CA ASP A 422 -28.12 5.92 15.61
C ASP A 422 -28.44 4.47 15.32
N LEU A 423 -28.12 4.00 14.11
CA LEU A 423 -28.42 2.63 13.70
C LEU A 423 -27.62 1.62 14.52
N LEU A 424 -26.41 1.94 14.96
CA LEU A 424 -25.64 1.14 15.91
C LEU A 424 -26.28 1.06 17.31
N LEU A 425 -27.04 2.08 17.71
CA LEU A 425 -27.82 2.04 18.95
C LEU A 425 -29.10 1.22 18.78
N GLU A 426 -29.80 1.42 17.66
CA GLU A 426 -31.08 0.79 17.34
C GLU A 426 -30.97 -0.72 17.06
N TYR A 427 -29.94 -1.13 16.29
CA TYR A 427 -29.71 -2.52 15.94
C TYR A 427 -28.70 -3.15 16.89
N ASP A 428 -29.00 -4.38 17.31
CA ASP A 428 -28.10 -5.20 18.10
C ASP A 428 -27.10 -5.91 17.18
N VAL A 429 -26.12 -5.14 16.72
CA VAL A 429 -24.96 -5.55 15.91
C VAL A 429 -23.68 -5.08 16.61
N ARG A 430 -22.55 -5.67 16.25
CA ARG A 430 -21.23 -5.34 16.81
C ARG A 430 -20.30 -4.83 15.74
N ILE A 431 -19.50 -3.82 16.07
CA ILE A 431 -18.33 -3.44 15.27
C ILE A 431 -17.25 -4.51 15.48
N VAL A 432 -16.79 -5.10 14.39
CA VAL A 432 -15.82 -6.21 14.37
C VAL A 432 -14.55 -5.87 13.61
N GLY A 433 -14.44 -4.62 13.14
CA GLY A 433 -13.25 -4.09 12.48
C GLY A 433 -13.46 -2.67 12.01
N GLU A 434 -12.37 -2.00 11.68
CA GLU A 434 -12.41 -0.70 11.00
C GLU A 434 -11.39 -0.64 9.86
N ILE A 435 -11.69 0.22 8.90
CA ILE A 435 -10.76 0.60 7.84
C ILE A 435 -10.87 2.09 7.57
N THR A 436 -9.73 2.76 7.51
CA THR A 436 -9.67 4.17 7.10
C THR A 436 -9.24 4.23 5.64
N LEU A 437 -10.06 4.89 4.81
CA LEU A 437 -9.75 5.14 3.41
C LEU A 437 -9.48 6.60 3.17
N ARG A 438 -8.47 6.89 2.35
CA ARG A 438 -8.32 8.22 1.77
C ARG A 438 -9.32 8.39 0.63
N ILE A 439 -10.05 9.49 0.69
CA ILE A 439 -11.05 9.88 -0.29
C ILE A 439 -10.38 10.84 -1.27
N VAL A 440 -10.07 10.34 -2.45
CA VAL A 440 -9.56 11.15 -3.57
C VAL A 440 -10.69 11.30 -4.57
N HIS A 441 -11.02 12.55 -4.90
CA HIS A 441 -12.07 12.85 -5.86
C HIS A 441 -11.46 13.07 -7.24
N ALA A 442 -12.10 12.49 -8.25
CA ALA A 442 -11.76 12.64 -9.66
C ALA A 442 -12.91 13.31 -10.41
N LEU A 443 -12.56 14.19 -11.34
CA LEU A 443 -13.45 14.77 -12.33
C LEU A 443 -13.49 13.84 -13.55
N ILE A 444 -14.65 13.25 -13.81
CA ILE A 444 -14.83 12.16 -14.77
C ILE A 444 -15.79 12.63 -15.86
N GLY A 445 -15.42 12.47 -17.13
CA GLY A 445 -16.23 12.88 -18.28
C GLY A 445 -16.09 11.89 -19.44
N HIS A 446 -16.75 12.19 -20.56
CA HIS A 446 -16.56 11.41 -21.78
C HIS A 446 -15.11 11.56 -22.28
N PRO A 447 -14.53 10.55 -22.97
CA PRO A 447 -13.16 10.62 -23.48
C PRO A 447 -12.87 11.84 -24.37
N GLU A 448 -13.89 12.35 -25.05
CA GLU A 448 -13.80 13.52 -25.92
C GLU A 448 -14.02 14.86 -25.17
N THR A 449 -14.46 14.83 -23.91
CA THR A 449 -14.73 16.03 -23.12
C THR A 449 -13.44 16.78 -22.86
N LYS A 450 -13.38 18.03 -23.30
CA LYS A 450 -12.30 18.97 -22.92
C LYS A 450 -12.72 19.79 -21.72
N PHE A 451 -11.74 20.23 -20.95
CA PHE A 451 -11.97 21.00 -19.73
C PHE A 451 -12.72 22.33 -19.98
N GLU A 452 -12.49 22.95 -21.14
CA GLU A 452 -13.15 24.19 -21.58
C GLU A 452 -14.62 24.01 -21.95
N ASP A 453 -15.03 22.78 -22.31
CA ASP A 453 -16.37 22.46 -22.78
C ASP A 453 -17.32 22.03 -21.65
N ILE A 454 -16.82 21.97 -20.41
CA ILE A 454 -17.57 21.55 -19.23
C ILE A 454 -18.63 22.60 -18.88
N LYS A 455 -19.87 22.14 -18.70
CA LYS A 455 -21.03 22.95 -18.35
C LYS A 455 -21.69 22.52 -17.05
N ARG A 456 -21.77 21.22 -16.78
CA ARG A 456 -22.45 20.68 -15.59
C ARG A 456 -21.56 19.71 -14.85
N VAL A 457 -21.51 19.84 -13.53
CA VAL A 457 -20.79 18.94 -12.63
C VAL A 457 -21.81 18.24 -11.74
N ILE A 458 -21.89 16.93 -11.85
CA ILE A 458 -22.86 16.10 -11.15
C ILE A 458 -22.16 15.34 -10.03
N SER A 459 -22.64 15.43 -8.79
CA SER A 459 -22.14 14.58 -7.69
C SER A 459 -23.03 14.62 -6.45
N HIS A 460 -22.70 13.79 -5.46
CA HIS A 460 -23.30 13.89 -4.13
C HIS A 460 -23.03 15.26 -3.50
N PRO A 461 -23.98 15.89 -2.79
CA PRO A 461 -23.77 17.20 -2.15
C PRO A 461 -22.51 17.28 -1.28
N GLN A 462 -22.19 16.23 -0.52
CA GLN A 462 -20.95 16.21 0.28
C GLN A 462 -19.69 16.17 -0.58
N ALA A 463 -19.71 15.51 -1.73
CA ALA A 463 -18.55 15.46 -2.62
C ALA A 463 -18.33 16.81 -3.32
N LEU A 464 -19.41 17.49 -3.71
CA LEU A 464 -19.36 18.87 -4.22
C LEU A 464 -18.76 19.82 -3.17
N GLU A 465 -19.24 19.71 -1.93
CA GLU A 465 -18.73 20.50 -0.80
C GLU A 465 -17.25 20.22 -0.51
N GLN A 466 -16.83 18.95 -0.56
CA GLN A 466 -15.44 18.56 -0.38
C GLN A 466 -14.51 19.01 -1.52
N CYS A 467 -15.05 19.44 -2.66
CA CYS A 467 -14.30 19.95 -3.81
C CYS A 467 -14.53 21.45 -4.04
N ARG A 468 -15.08 22.16 -3.04
CA ARG A 468 -15.52 23.56 -3.18
C ARG A 468 -14.43 24.47 -3.74
N ASP A 469 -13.21 24.41 -3.21
CA ASP A 469 -12.11 25.30 -3.61
C ASP A 469 -11.75 25.11 -5.09
N PHE A 470 -11.82 23.87 -5.58
CA PHE A 470 -11.59 23.59 -6.99
C PHE A 470 -12.74 24.11 -7.86
N LEU A 471 -13.99 23.91 -7.42
CA LEU A 471 -15.21 24.29 -8.13
C LEU A 471 -15.42 25.81 -8.19
N GLU A 472 -15.15 26.54 -7.12
CA GLU A 472 -15.28 28.00 -7.05
C GLU A 472 -14.31 28.73 -8.00
N ASN A 473 -13.19 28.10 -8.34
CA ASN A 473 -12.23 28.62 -9.31
C ASN A 473 -12.68 28.45 -10.77
N GLN A 474 -13.82 27.80 -11.03
CA GLN A 474 -14.35 27.59 -12.38
C GLN A 474 -15.55 28.48 -12.64
N GLN A 475 -15.51 29.25 -13.74
CA GLN A 475 -16.62 30.10 -14.15
C GLN A 475 -17.53 29.36 -15.13
N GLY A 476 -18.84 29.35 -14.85
CA GLY A 476 -19.86 28.86 -15.78
C GLY A 476 -20.27 27.39 -15.61
N TRP A 477 -19.77 26.69 -14.59
CA TRP A 477 -20.19 25.32 -14.27
C TRP A 477 -21.43 25.30 -13.37
N GLU A 478 -22.45 24.54 -13.77
CA GLU A 478 -23.65 24.27 -12.97
C GLU A 478 -23.43 23.04 -12.09
N LEU A 479 -23.61 23.17 -10.77
CA LEU A 479 -23.49 22.06 -9.82
C LEU A 479 -24.84 21.35 -9.66
N VAL A 480 -24.88 20.06 -9.99
CA VAL A 480 -26.10 19.24 -9.94
C VAL A 480 -25.94 18.15 -8.88
N ALA A 481 -26.85 18.15 -7.90
CA ALA A 481 -26.86 17.13 -6.86
C ALA A 481 -27.33 15.77 -7.40
N ALA A 482 -26.61 14.71 -7.04
CA ALA A 482 -26.99 13.33 -7.24
C ALA A 482 -27.08 12.58 -5.89
N ARG A 483 -27.66 11.39 -5.91
CA ARG A 483 -27.85 10.55 -4.72
C ARG A 483 -26.54 10.05 -4.12
N ASP A 484 -25.58 9.68 -4.96
CA ASP A 484 -24.24 9.28 -4.59
C ASP A 484 -23.27 9.52 -5.75
N THR A 485 -21.97 9.36 -5.50
CA THR A 485 -20.91 9.67 -6.46
C THR A 485 -20.91 8.71 -7.67
N ALA A 486 -21.19 7.42 -7.47
CA ALA A 486 -21.23 6.45 -8.57
C ALA A 486 -22.47 6.62 -9.46
N THR A 487 -23.63 6.97 -8.88
CA THR A 487 -24.84 7.37 -9.61
C THR A 487 -24.58 8.59 -10.49
N ALA A 488 -23.75 9.53 -10.04
CA ALA A 488 -23.38 10.69 -10.85
C ALA A 488 -22.59 10.28 -12.11
N VAL A 489 -21.65 9.34 -11.99
CA VAL A 489 -20.89 8.82 -13.14
C VAL A 489 -21.78 8.07 -14.12
N ARG A 490 -22.65 7.19 -13.61
CA ARG A 490 -23.67 6.49 -14.43
C ARG A 490 -24.52 7.49 -15.21
N ARG A 491 -24.98 8.55 -14.54
CA ARG A 491 -25.82 9.59 -15.15
C ARG A 491 -25.10 10.32 -16.28
N VAL A 492 -23.82 10.66 -16.11
CA VAL A 492 -23.00 11.26 -17.18
C VAL A 492 -22.87 10.32 -18.39
N LYS A 493 -22.70 9.02 -18.15
CA LYS A 493 -22.65 8.02 -19.23
C LYS A 493 -23.98 7.88 -19.96
N GLU A 494 -25.08 7.76 -19.23
CA GLU A 494 -26.43 7.53 -19.78
C GLU A 494 -27.00 8.76 -20.49
N GLU A 495 -26.79 9.97 -19.97
CA GLU A 495 -27.26 11.21 -20.62
C GLU A 495 -26.47 11.52 -21.89
N GLY A 496 -25.22 11.03 -22.01
CA GLY A 496 -24.42 11.13 -23.24
C GLY A 496 -24.02 12.54 -23.65
N ASN A 497 -24.17 13.54 -22.78
CA ASN A 497 -23.84 14.93 -23.07
C ASN A 497 -22.33 15.18 -22.85
N PRO A 498 -21.57 15.63 -23.87
CA PRO A 498 -20.13 15.83 -23.75
C PRO A 498 -19.71 16.91 -22.74
N GLY A 499 -20.61 17.85 -22.41
CA GLY A 499 -20.34 18.92 -21.45
C GLY A 499 -20.63 18.55 -19.99
N ASP A 500 -21.09 17.34 -19.73
CA ASP A 500 -21.37 16.86 -18.38
C ASP A 500 -20.20 16.07 -17.82
N VAL A 501 -19.87 16.35 -16.57
CA VAL A 501 -18.84 15.62 -15.82
C VAL A 501 -19.37 15.24 -14.45
N ALA A 502 -18.81 14.19 -13.88
CA ALA A 502 -19.12 13.70 -12.54
C ALA A 502 -17.92 13.88 -11.61
N ILE A 503 -18.19 14.08 -10.32
CA ILE A 503 -17.17 13.94 -9.27
C ILE A 503 -17.39 12.61 -8.56
N ALA A 504 -16.41 11.71 -8.64
CA ALA A 504 -16.46 10.42 -7.95
C ALA A 504 -15.06 9.83 -7.71
N ALA A 505 -15.03 8.60 -7.18
CA ALA A 505 -13.82 7.81 -7.12
C ALA A 505 -13.34 7.45 -8.53
N ARG A 506 -12.02 7.35 -8.73
CA ARG A 506 -11.39 7.01 -10.02
C ARG A 506 -11.94 5.71 -10.61
N GLU A 507 -12.15 4.69 -9.78
CA GLU A 507 -12.60 3.35 -10.20
C GLU A 507 -13.99 3.37 -10.84
N ALA A 508 -14.80 4.40 -10.56
CA ALA A 508 -16.09 4.57 -11.23
C ALA A 508 -15.91 4.95 -12.72
N ALA A 509 -14.83 5.63 -13.10
CA ALA A 509 -14.55 5.96 -14.50
C ALA A 509 -14.32 4.70 -15.33
N ASP A 510 -13.52 3.77 -14.79
CA ASP A 510 -13.18 2.50 -15.44
C ASP A 510 -14.43 1.64 -15.69
N LEU A 511 -15.35 1.58 -14.72
CA LEU A 511 -16.59 0.81 -14.82
C LEU A 511 -17.52 1.28 -15.96
N PHE A 512 -17.57 2.59 -16.19
CA PHE A 512 -18.48 3.18 -17.19
C PHE A 512 -17.77 3.58 -18.49
N GLU A 513 -16.51 3.17 -18.67
CA GLU A 513 -15.67 3.52 -19.83
C GLU A 513 -15.64 5.05 -20.07
N LEU A 514 -15.46 5.80 -18.98
CA LEU A 514 -15.30 7.25 -19.00
C LEU A 514 -13.84 7.61 -18.70
N SER A 515 -13.44 8.84 -19.03
CA SER A 515 -12.07 9.33 -18.84
C SER A 515 -11.97 10.25 -17.64
N ILE A 516 -10.83 10.13 -16.93
CA ILE A 516 -10.48 11.02 -15.83
C ILE A 516 -9.87 12.28 -16.43
N LEU A 517 -10.57 13.40 -16.27
CA LEU A 517 -10.11 14.71 -16.75
C LEU A 517 -9.13 15.34 -15.76
N LYS A 518 -9.36 15.13 -14.46
CA LYS A 518 -8.48 15.60 -13.37
C LYS A 518 -8.71 14.78 -12.11
N GLU A 519 -7.64 14.44 -11.40
CA GLU A 519 -7.69 13.71 -10.12
C GLU A 519 -7.17 14.61 -9.00
N GLY A 520 -7.59 14.35 -7.75
CA GLY A 520 -7.13 15.11 -6.58
C GLY A 520 -7.76 16.50 -6.50
N ILE A 521 -9.05 16.60 -6.81
CA ILE A 521 -9.78 17.89 -6.82
C ILE A 521 -10.40 18.25 -5.45
N GLU A 522 -10.22 17.41 -4.44
CA GLU A 522 -10.66 17.72 -3.08
C GLU A 522 -9.96 18.96 -2.50
N THR A 523 -10.72 19.81 -1.79
CA THR A 523 -10.22 21.01 -1.11
C THR A 523 -9.06 20.69 -0.15
N ASN A 524 -9.11 19.53 0.51
CA ASN A 524 -8.06 19.11 1.43
C ASN A 524 -7.62 17.69 1.10
N ALA A 525 -6.34 17.56 0.70
CA ALA A 525 -5.71 16.28 0.38
C ALA A 525 -5.72 15.28 1.56
N ARG A 526 -5.95 15.73 2.80
CA ARG A 526 -6.15 14.89 3.99
C ARG A 526 -7.64 14.54 4.21
N ASN A 527 -8.36 14.22 3.14
CA ASN A 527 -9.73 13.73 3.21
C ASN A 527 -9.73 12.21 3.46
N TYR A 528 -10.15 11.79 4.65
CA TYR A 528 -10.20 10.39 5.05
C TYR A 528 -11.59 10.06 5.57
N THR A 529 -12.10 8.88 5.22
CA THR A 529 -13.33 8.34 5.83
C THR A 529 -12.98 7.07 6.57
N ARG A 530 -13.42 7.00 7.82
CA ARG A 530 -13.35 5.83 8.67
C ARG A 530 -14.60 5.01 8.47
N PHE A 531 -14.43 3.77 8.02
CA PHE A 531 -15.49 2.79 7.85
C PHE A 531 -15.40 1.76 8.98
N ALA A 532 -16.54 1.42 9.56
CA ALA A 532 -16.67 0.27 10.44
C ALA A 532 -17.21 -0.93 9.68
N VAL A 533 -16.73 -2.11 10.07
CA VAL A 533 -17.27 -3.40 9.66
C VAL A 533 -18.14 -3.91 10.80
N ILE A 534 -19.40 -4.21 10.51
CA ILE A 534 -20.36 -4.71 11.48
C ILE A 534 -20.72 -6.16 11.22
N ALA A 535 -21.04 -6.90 12.28
CA ALA A 535 -21.57 -8.26 12.23
C ALA A 535 -22.68 -8.43 13.27
N ALA A 536 -23.50 -9.48 13.12
CA ALA A 536 -24.58 -9.79 14.06
C ALA A 536 -24.06 -10.13 15.47
N HIS A 537 -22.84 -10.66 15.56
CA HIS A 537 -22.19 -11.08 16.79
C HIS A 537 -20.72 -10.64 16.78
N ALA A 538 -20.11 -10.56 17.97
CA ALA A 538 -18.67 -10.37 18.07
C ALA A 538 -17.93 -11.55 17.42
N LEU A 539 -16.72 -11.30 16.92
CA LEU A 539 -15.85 -12.35 16.41
C LEU A 539 -14.87 -12.78 17.51
N ASP A 540 -14.74 -14.09 17.74
CA ASP A 540 -13.83 -14.67 18.73
C ASP A 540 -12.42 -14.86 18.17
N ASN A 541 -11.85 -13.79 17.58
CA ASN A 541 -10.65 -13.91 16.76
C ASN A 541 -9.64 -12.78 17.00
N GLY A 542 -8.47 -13.15 17.51
CA GLY A 542 -7.28 -12.28 17.54
C GLY A 542 -7.26 -11.28 18.69
N PRO A 543 -6.12 -10.60 18.91
CA PRO A 543 -5.99 -9.56 19.92
C PRO A 543 -6.82 -8.35 19.51
N LYS A 544 -7.83 -8.01 20.32
CA LYS A 544 -8.60 -6.76 20.19
C LYS A 544 -7.75 -5.65 20.78
N LYS A 545 -7.62 -4.53 20.06
CA LYS A 545 -6.79 -3.39 20.51
C LYS A 545 -7.60 -2.11 20.60
N LYS A 546 -8.82 -2.09 20.06
CA LYS A 546 -9.69 -0.93 20.07
C LYS A 546 -11.08 -1.31 20.54
N SER A 547 -11.67 -0.45 21.35
CA SER A 547 -13.06 -0.58 21.78
C SER A 547 -13.82 0.69 21.46
N SER A 548 -15.00 0.54 20.86
CA SER A 548 -15.96 1.62 20.65
C SER A 548 -17.13 1.40 21.61
N LEU A 549 -17.48 2.43 22.37
CA LEU A 549 -18.62 2.40 23.30
C LEU A 549 -19.42 3.70 23.24
N VAL A 550 -20.61 3.65 23.80
CA VAL A 550 -21.48 4.80 23.99
C VAL A 550 -22.06 4.75 25.39
N TYR A 551 -22.00 5.88 26.09
CA TYR A 551 -22.52 5.98 27.45
C TYR A 551 -23.16 7.33 27.72
N ALA A 552 -24.04 7.40 28.71
CA ALA A 552 -24.61 8.64 29.21
C ALA A 552 -24.24 8.80 30.68
N THR A 553 -23.90 10.03 31.08
CA THR A 553 -23.57 10.36 32.46
C THR A 553 -24.72 11.12 33.11
N SER A 554 -24.84 11.04 34.44
CA SER A 554 -25.81 11.87 35.16
C SER A 554 -25.53 13.36 34.99
N ASN A 555 -26.58 14.19 35.00
CA ASN A 555 -26.44 15.65 34.86
C ASN A 555 -26.05 16.32 36.18
N LYS A 556 -24.85 16.01 36.68
CA LYS A 556 -24.27 16.54 37.93
C LYS A 556 -22.86 17.09 37.70
N PRO A 557 -22.40 18.08 38.48
CA PRO A 557 -21.02 18.55 38.40
C PRO A 557 -20.03 17.40 38.58
N GLY A 558 -19.08 17.27 37.65
CA GLY A 558 -18.02 16.24 37.71
C GLY A 558 -18.36 14.93 37.00
N ALA A 559 -19.61 14.64 36.66
CA ALA A 559 -20.01 13.31 36.19
C ALA A 559 -19.23 12.80 34.96
N LEU A 560 -18.99 13.66 33.95
CA LEU A 560 -18.15 13.29 32.80
C LEU A 560 -16.68 13.12 33.21
N PHE A 561 -16.16 14.01 34.06
CA PHE A 561 -14.79 13.92 34.56
C PHE A 561 -14.56 12.60 35.31
N ASP A 562 -15.51 12.18 36.15
CA ASP A 562 -15.43 10.93 36.90
C ASP A 562 -15.29 9.73 35.95
N THR A 563 -16.08 9.68 34.86
CA THR A 563 -15.92 8.62 33.84
C THR A 563 -14.60 8.68 33.07
N LEU A 564 -14.12 9.88 32.72
CA LEU A 564 -12.85 10.04 31.99
C LEU A 564 -11.64 9.70 32.88
N LYS A 565 -11.76 9.94 34.19
CA LYS A 565 -10.75 9.63 35.18
C LYS A 565 -10.48 8.14 35.26
N ILE A 566 -11.52 7.31 35.18
CA ILE A 566 -11.41 5.84 35.14
C ILE A 566 -10.44 5.40 34.02
N PHE A 567 -10.60 5.94 32.81
CA PHE A 567 -9.71 5.59 31.68
C PHE A 567 -8.27 6.03 31.95
N SER A 568 -8.07 7.26 32.45
CA SER A 568 -6.72 7.78 32.73
C SER A 568 -5.99 7.01 33.83
N GLU A 569 -6.68 6.60 34.91
CA GLU A 569 -6.07 5.85 36.02
C GLU A 569 -5.67 4.43 35.62
N ASN A 570 -6.36 3.86 34.61
CA ASN A 570 -6.04 2.55 34.05
C ASN A 570 -5.12 2.62 32.81
N GLY A 571 -4.57 3.79 32.48
CA GLY A 571 -3.65 3.96 31.35
C GLY A 571 -4.29 3.72 29.98
N ILE A 572 -5.62 3.85 29.88
CA ILE A 572 -6.37 3.64 28.64
C ILE A 572 -6.36 4.94 27.84
N ASN A 573 -5.82 4.89 26.62
CA ASN A 573 -5.79 6.03 25.72
C ASN A 573 -7.15 6.21 25.01
N LEU A 574 -7.59 7.46 24.90
CA LEU A 574 -8.89 7.83 24.35
C LEU A 574 -8.71 8.55 23.01
N VAL A 575 -9.17 7.91 21.94
CA VAL A 575 -8.90 8.33 20.55
C VAL A 575 -10.02 9.23 20.00
N LYS A 576 -11.23 9.08 20.52
CA LYS A 576 -12.40 9.89 20.14
C LYS A 576 -13.29 10.11 21.36
N LEU A 577 -13.78 11.34 21.54
CA LEU A 577 -14.86 11.69 22.46
C LEU A 577 -15.81 12.66 21.74
N GLU A 578 -17.04 12.23 21.50
CA GLU A 578 -18.06 13.06 20.85
C GLU A 578 -19.37 13.03 21.62
N SER A 579 -19.90 14.20 21.95
CA SER A 579 -21.18 14.32 22.64
C SER A 579 -22.32 14.45 21.64
N ARG A 580 -23.47 13.85 21.98
CA ARG A 580 -24.68 13.90 21.18
C ARG A 580 -25.92 14.05 22.05
N PRO A 581 -26.84 14.98 21.76
CA PRO A 581 -28.08 15.11 22.51
C PRO A 581 -28.92 13.83 22.48
N ILE A 582 -29.52 13.48 23.62
CA ILE A 582 -30.43 12.34 23.71
C ILE A 582 -31.80 12.75 23.17
N HIS A 583 -32.29 12.06 22.14
CA HIS A 583 -33.62 12.32 21.59
C HIS A 583 -34.69 12.15 22.68
N GLY A 584 -35.51 13.18 22.86
CA GLY A 584 -36.57 13.21 23.87
C GLY A 584 -36.14 13.69 25.26
N LYS A 585 -34.84 13.92 25.51
CA LYS A 585 -34.31 14.46 26.77
C LYS A 585 -33.46 15.71 26.54
N PRO A 586 -34.06 16.92 26.57
CA PRO A 586 -33.34 18.16 26.31
C PRO A 586 -32.15 18.33 27.26
N TRP A 587 -30.99 18.69 26.70
CA TRP A 587 -29.74 18.99 27.43
C TRP A 587 -29.08 17.80 28.15
N GLU A 588 -29.57 16.58 27.93
CA GLU A 588 -28.84 15.36 28.26
C GLU A 588 -28.09 14.87 27.01
N TYR A 589 -26.89 14.32 27.23
CA TYR A 589 -26.00 13.90 26.15
C TYR A 589 -25.54 12.45 26.36
N MET A 590 -25.43 11.72 25.26
CA MET A 590 -24.62 10.51 25.15
C MET A 590 -23.23 10.88 24.64
N PHE A 591 -22.24 10.13 25.06
CA PHE A 591 -20.85 10.26 24.65
C PHE A 591 -20.45 9.01 23.87
N TYR A 592 -20.06 9.20 22.62
CA TYR A 592 -19.45 8.17 21.79
C TYR A 592 -17.94 8.22 21.98
N VAL A 593 -17.36 7.09 22.36
CA VAL A 593 -15.95 7.01 22.74
C VAL A 593 -15.27 5.85 22.04
N ASP A 594 -14.08 6.12 21.50
CA ASP A 594 -13.16 5.11 21.01
C ASP A 594 -11.91 5.08 21.90
N LEU A 595 -11.52 3.88 22.31
CA LEU A 595 -10.41 3.63 23.25
C LEU A 595 -9.40 2.66 22.63
N GLU A 596 -8.12 2.84 22.91
CA GLU A 596 -7.06 1.85 22.61
C GLU A 596 -6.97 0.81 23.73
N ALA A 597 -8.00 -0.03 23.85
CA ALA A 597 -8.06 -1.12 24.82
C ALA A 597 -9.06 -2.20 24.36
N ASP A 598 -8.92 -3.41 24.92
CA ASP A 598 -9.95 -4.45 24.85
C ASP A 598 -10.81 -4.45 26.12
N LEU A 599 -11.96 -3.77 26.07
CA LEU A 599 -12.87 -3.70 27.22
C LEU A 599 -13.57 -5.02 27.54
N GLU A 600 -13.48 -6.03 26.66
CA GLU A 600 -14.01 -7.38 26.93
C GLU A 600 -12.95 -8.30 27.53
N SER A 601 -11.72 -7.83 27.74
CA SER A 601 -10.67 -8.60 28.37
C SER A 601 -10.90 -8.78 29.87
N ASP A 602 -10.51 -9.93 30.40
CA ASP A 602 -10.56 -10.23 31.84
C ASP A 602 -9.77 -9.19 32.67
N GLU A 603 -8.71 -8.61 32.09
CA GLU A 603 -7.85 -7.60 32.74
C GLU A 603 -8.59 -6.28 32.99
N LEU A 604 -9.52 -5.89 32.12
CA LEU A 604 -10.25 -4.62 32.18
C LEU A 604 -11.69 -4.78 32.66
N GLN A 605 -12.08 -5.95 33.16
CA GLN A 605 -13.42 -6.17 33.69
C GLN A 605 -13.75 -5.19 34.83
N GLY A 606 -12.80 -4.89 35.72
CA GLY A 606 -12.99 -3.92 36.79
C GLY A 606 -13.26 -2.49 36.30
N VAL A 607 -12.65 -2.10 35.17
CA VAL A 607 -12.89 -0.80 34.51
C VAL A 607 -14.32 -0.71 34.02
N MET A 608 -14.85 -1.79 33.45
CA MET A 608 -16.22 -1.85 32.95
C MET A 608 -17.26 -1.83 34.07
N GLU A 609 -16.98 -2.47 35.20
CA GLU A 609 -17.83 -2.41 36.39
C GLU A 609 -17.87 -0.98 36.94
N GLU A 610 -16.71 -0.33 37.12
CA GLU A 610 -16.62 1.04 37.61
C GLU A 610 -17.31 2.04 36.65
N LEU A 611 -17.15 1.86 35.34
CA LEU A 611 -17.81 2.70 34.35
C LEU A 611 -19.34 2.53 34.39
N SER A 612 -19.83 1.30 34.61
CA SER A 612 -21.26 1.01 34.72
C SER A 612 -21.89 1.62 35.98
N GLU A 613 -21.14 1.74 37.07
CA GLU A 613 -21.61 2.41 38.30
C GLU A 613 -21.72 3.93 38.13
N ASN A 614 -20.87 4.52 37.29
CA ASN A 614 -20.80 5.97 37.07
C ASN A 614 -21.61 6.45 35.85
N ALA A 615 -22.12 5.54 35.01
CA ALA A 615 -22.93 5.85 33.84
C ALA A 615 -24.41 5.47 34.04
N GLU A 616 -25.33 6.32 33.57
CA GLU A 616 -26.76 6.01 33.56
C GLU A 616 -27.16 5.06 32.42
N PHE A 617 -26.34 5.03 31.38
CA PHE A 617 -26.46 4.15 30.23
C PHE A 617 -25.07 3.81 29.73
N LEU A 618 -24.83 2.56 29.37
CA LEU A 618 -23.58 2.09 28.80
C LEU A 618 -23.88 0.98 27.79
N LYS A 619 -23.35 1.12 26.57
CA LYS A 619 -23.40 0.09 25.53
C LYS A 619 -22.04 0.04 24.85
N ILE A 620 -21.42 -1.15 24.84
CA ILE A 620 -20.28 -1.40 23.97
C ILE A 620 -20.81 -1.55 22.55
N LEU A 621 -20.23 -0.84 21.59
CA LEU A 621 -20.54 -0.94 20.16
C LEU A 621 -19.71 -2.04 19.49
N GLY A 622 -18.49 -2.27 19.97
CA GLY A 622 -17.64 -3.40 19.56
C GLY A 622 -16.23 -3.29 20.10
N CYS A 623 -15.54 -4.43 20.17
CA CYS A 623 -14.12 -4.55 20.53
C CYS A 623 -13.42 -5.31 19.40
N TYR A 624 -12.41 -4.70 18.78
CA TYR A 624 -11.83 -5.15 17.50
C TYR A 624 -10.35 -4.80 17.32
#